data_AF-A0A8T5LI67-F1
#
_entry.id   AF-A0A8T5LI67-F1
#
_cell.length_a   1.000
_cell.length_b   1.000
_cell.length_c   1.000
_cell.angle_alpha   90.00
_cell.angle_beta   90.00
_cell.angle_gamma   90.00
#
_symmetry.space_group_name_H-M   'P 1'
#
loop_
_entity.id
_entity.type
_entity.pdbx_description
1 polymer ?
#
loop_
_entity_poly.entity_id
_entity_poly.type
_entity_poly.pdbx_seq_one_letter_code
_entity_poly.pdbx_strand_id
1 'polypeptide(L)'
;MVSNRKSHKEILFKKERLEKTLFIGAVIFLAVLVLILPLRMIIFNNNYYYQQFEKNDVYEKINETNAKTVLDNLLLFFQDKQELKYFEENEKSHLKDVKVLLNKFFFTLDLSLILVLCFFAALIFVEREQFLDNFFKILFLGGLVSFSLIILIFLASLNFSMTFQGFHEVFFPQGNYTFSEVSLLITLFPAAFFKDFLLKMLLVALSISMGFMVPQLLLNKFK
;
A
#
# COMPACT_ATOMS: atom_id res chain seq x y z
N MET A 1 -54.18 1.71 9.55
CA MET A 1 -53.34 0.50 9.31
C MET A 1 -52.37 0.59 8.12
N VAL A 2 -52.67 1.34 7.05
CA VAL A 2 -51.78 1.44 5.85
C VAL A 2 -50.52 2.29 6.08
N SER A 3 -50.61 3.36 6.87
CA SER A 3 -49.48 4.25 7.23
C SER A 3 -48.34 3.50 7.96
N ASN A 4 -48.68 2.62 8.90
CA ASN A 4 -47.69 1.88 9.70
C ASN A 4 -46.91 0.83 8.88
N ARG A 5 -47.53 0.24 7.84
CA ARG A 5 -46.85 -0.70 6.93
C ARG A 5 -45.89 -0.02 5.97
N LYS A 6 -46.20 1.21 5.51
CA LYS A 6 -45.28 1.99 4.67
C LYS A 6 -44.03 2.39 5.46
N SER A 7 -44.21 2.89 6.68
CA SER A 7 -43.11 3.23 7.60
C SER A 7 -42.19 2.03 7.89
N HIS A 8 -42.74 0.85 8.18
CA HIS A 8 -41.94 -0.34 8.45
C HIS A 8 -41.11 -0.81 7.23
N LYS A 9 -41.69 -0.78 6.01
CA LYS A 9 -40.95 -1.10 4.79
C LYS A 9 -39.82 -0.11 4.51
N GLU A 10 -40.03 1.18 4.77
CA GLU A 10 -38.99 2.20 4.61
C GLU A 10 -37.84 2.01 5.59
N ILE A 11 -38.12 1.63 6.84
CA ILE A 11 -37.09 1.34 7.86
C ILE A 11 -36.25 0.13 7.44
N LEU A 12 -36.89 -0.95 6.99
CA LEU A 12 -36.19 -2.14 6.51
C LEU A 12 -35.31 -1.83 5.29
N PHE A 13 -35.84 -1.07 4.33
CA PHE A 13 -35.09 -0.66 3.14
C PHE A 13 -33.86 0.20 3.49
N LYS A 14 -34.01 1.15 4.42
CA LYS A 14 -32.88 1.97 4.90
C LYS A 14 -31.82 1.14 5.61
N LYS A 15 -32.24 0.16 6.43
CA LYS A 15 -31.33 -0.76 7.12
C LYS A 15 -30.51 -1.59 6.13
N GLU A 16 -31.18 -2.23 5.16
CA GLU A 16 -30.51 -3.04 4.14
C GLU A 16 -29.51 -2.22 3.31
N ARG A 17 -29.89 -0.98 2.96
CA ARG A 17 -28.98 -0.06 2.24
C ARG A 17 -27.75 0.30 3.08
N LEU A 18 -27.93 0.51 4.38
CA LEU A 18 -26.83 0.81 5.30
C LEU A 18 -25.87 -0.38 5.41
N GLU A 19 -26.37 -1.59 5.66
CA GLU A 19 -25.58 -2.83 5.72
C GLU A 19 -24.74 -3.02 4.45
N LYS A 20 -25.35 -2.88 3.27
CA LYS A 20 -24.64 -2.96 1.98
C LYS A 20 -23.55 -1.91 1.85
N THR A 21 -23.81 -0.67 2.29
CA THR A 21 -22.83 0.42 2.21
C THR A 21 -21.63 0.14 3.13
N LEU A 22 -21.89 -0.29 4.37
CA LEU A 22 -20.85 -0.65 5.34
C LEU A 22 -20.02 -1.84 4.84
N PHE A 23 -20.68 -2.86 4.29
CA PHE A 23 -20.03 -4.04 3.73
C PHE A 23 -19.09 -3.68 2.56
N ILE A 24 -19.60 -2.93 1.58
CA ILE A 24 -18.81 -2.51 0.41
C ILE A 24 -17.64 -1.61 0.84
N GLY A 25 -17.90 -0.68 1.77
CA GLY A 25 -16.86 0.16 2.37
C GLY A 25 -15.75 -0.66 3.00
N ALA A 26 -16.10 -1.65 3.84
CA ALA A 26 -15.13 -2.54 4.47
C ALA A 26 -14.29 -3.31 3.44
N VAL A 27 -14.91 -3.84 2.38
CA VAL A 27 -14.20 -4.55 1.29
C VAL A 27 -13.19 -3.63 0.59
N ILE A 28 -13.62 -2.42 0.21
CA ILE A 28 -12.76 -1.46 -0.52
C ILE A 28 -11.56 -1.05 0.34
N PHE A 29 -11.80 -0.59 1.56
CA PHE A 29 -10.72 -0.09 2.43
C PHE A 29 -9.82 -1.23 2.91
N LEU A 30 -10.32 -2.46 3.07
CA LEU A 30 -9.48 -3.63 3.30
C LEU A 30 -8.55 -3.90 2.11
N ALA A 31 -9.04 -3.81 0.87
CA ALA A 31 -8.20 -3.99 -0.31
C ALA A 31 -7.11 -2.90 -0.39
N VAL A 32 -7.44 -1.64 -0.07
CA VAL A 32 -6.48 -0.53 0.00
C VAL A 32 -5.39 -0.80 1.05
N LEU A 33 -5.77 -1.31 2.24
CA LEU A 33 -4.81 -1.70 3.28
C LEU A 33 -3.81 -2.74 2.77
N VAL A 34 -4.29 -3.79 2.10
CA VAL A 34 -3.43 -4.87 1.58
C VAL A 34 -2.42 -4.34 0.56
N LEU A 35 -2.81 -3.38 -0.27
CA LEU A 35 -1.94 -2.81 -1.30
C LEU A 35 -0.87 -1.87 -0.72
N ILE A 36 -1.21 -1.05 0.29
CA ILE A 36 -0.31 -0.01 0.80
C ILE A 36 0.56 -0.51 1.96
N LEU A 37 0.07 -1.43 2.79
CA LEU A 37 0.79 -1.90 3.99
C LEU A 37 2.23 -2.39 3.69
N PRO A 38 2.50 -3.16 2.61
CA PRO A 38 3.86 -3.57 2.26
C PRO A 38 4.83 -2.41 2.05
N LEU A 39 4.36 -1.28 1.52
CA LEU A 39 5.19 -0.08 1.33
C LEU A 39 5.78 0.38 2.67
N ARG A 40 4.94 0.53 3.70
CA ARG A 40 5.39 0.95 5.03
C ARG A 40 6.31 -0.09 5.68
N MET A 41 6.05 -1.38 5.47
CA MET A 41 6.87 -2.47 6.01
C MET A 41 8.28 -2.52 5.39
N ILE A 42 8.42 -2.18 4.10
CA ILE A 42 9.68 -2.33 3.37
C ILE A 42 10.52 -1.04 3.43
N ILE A 43 9.90 0.16 3.33
CA ILE A 43 10.63 1.45 3.34
C ILE A 43 11.52 1.63 4.55
N PHE A 44 11.09 1.17 5.73
CA PHE A 44 11.85 1.33 6.97
C PHE A 44 12.60 0.06 7.39
N ASN A 45 12.83 -0.86 6.45
CA ASN A 45 13.60 -2.07 6.68
C ASN A 45 15.03 -1.91 6.17
N ASN A 46 15.94 -1.40 7.02
CA ASN A 46 17.34 -1.19 6.65
C ASN A 46 18.02 -2.45 6.09
N ASN A 47 17.69 -3.63 6.62
CA ASN A 47 18.27 -4.89 6.14
C ASN A 47 17.92 -5.16 4.67
N TYR A 48 16.71 -4.80 4.23
CA TYR A 48 16.33 -4.90 2.83
C TYR A 48 17.22 -4.01 1.94
N TYR A 49 17.47 -2.76 2.37
CA TYR A 49 18.37 -1.86 1.63
C TYR A 49 19.80 -2.37 1.61
N TYR A 50 20.31 -2.93 2.71
CA TYR A 50 21.68 -3.46 2.74
C TYR A 50 21.87 -4.61 1.75
N GLN A 51 20.91 -5.55 1.71
CA GLN A 51 20.90 -6.65 0.74
C GLN A 51 20.83 -6.13 -0.70
N GLN A 52 20.06 -5.07 -0.94
CA GLN A 52 19.96 -4.47 -2.27
C GLN A 52 21.21 -3.67 -2.65
N PHE A 53 21.85 -2.98 -1.71
CA PHE A 53 23.09 -2.25 -1.95
C PHE A 53 24.24 -3.19 -2.28
N GLU A 54 24.31 -4.34 -1.61
CA GLU A 54 25.24 -5.41 -1.95
C GLU A 54 24.91 -5.99 -3.35
N LYS A 55 23.65 -6.34 -3.61
CA LYS A 55 23.21 -6.92 -4.90
C LYS A 55 23.48 -6.01 -6.11
N ASN A 56 23.47 -4.69 -5.92
CA ASN A 56 23.59 -3.70 -6.99
C ASN A 56 24.95 -2.96 -6.97
N ASP A 57 25.97 -3.55 -6.34
CA ASP A 57 27.37 -3.06 -6.30
C ASP A 57 27.51 -1.63 -5.75
N VAL A 58 26.58 -1.20 -4.90
CA VAL A 58 26.58 0.16 -4.33
C VAL A 58 27.79 0.36 -3.41
N TYR A 59 28.14 -0.68 -2.66
CA TYR A 59 29.27 -0.64 -1.73
C TYR A 59 30.62 -0.54 -2.44
N GLU A 60 30.72 -1.01 -3.68
CA GLU A 60 31.92 -0.82 -4.50
C GLU A 60 32.07 0.63 -4.99
N LYS A 61 30.94 1.33 -5.20
CA LYS A 61 30.93 2.69 -5.76
C LYS A 61 31.20 3.78 -4.73
N ILE A 62 30.65 3.66 -3.51
CA ILE A 62 30.72 4.74 -2.50
C ILE A 62 31.18 4.31 -1.12
N ASN A 63 31.62 3.05 -0.93
CA ASN A 63 31.92 2.40 0.35
C ASN A 63 30.68 2.15 1.25
N GLU A 64 30.69 1.01 1.94
CA GLU A 64 29.58 0.56 2.80
C GLU A 64 29.20 1.57 3.90
N THR A 65 30.18 2.13 4.61
CA THR A 65 29.92 3.07 5.71
C THR A 65 29.22 4.33 5.22
N ASN A 66 29.66 4.89 4.09
CA ASN A 66 29.05 6.07 3.51
C ASN A 66 27.66 5.76 2.96
N ALA A 67 27.49 4.64 2.24
CA ALA A 67 26.19 4.22 1.71
C ALA A 67 25.14 4.10 2.83
N LYS A 68 25.50 3.44 3.94
CA LYS A 68 24.62 3.31 5.11
C LYS A 68 24.35 4.65 5.78
N THR A 69 25.36 5.52 5.91
CA THR A 69 25.19 6.86 6.48
C THR A 69 24.22 7.72 5.66
N VAL A 70 24.34 7.69 4.33
CA VAL A 70 23.45 8.43 3.44
C VAL A 70 22.03 7.86 3.51
N LEU A 71 21.89 6.53 3.51
CA LEU A 71 20.59 5.87 3.67
C LEU A 71 19.93 6.25 5.01
N ASP A 72 20.65 6.19 6.12
CA ASP A 72 20.11 6.53 7.44
C ASP A 72 19.63 7.99 7.48
N ASN A 73 20.40 8.93 6.91
CA ASN A 73 19.96 10.32 6.79
C ASN A 73 18.70 10.46 5.93
N LEU A 74 18.60 9.73 4.81
CA LEU A 74 17.42 9.72 3.95
C LEU A 74 16.18 9.17 4.66
N LEU A 75 16.31 8.03 5.34
CA LEU A 75 15.19 7.41 6.07
C LEU A 75 14.74 8.26 7.26
N LEU A 76 15.68 8.89 7.98
CA LEU A 76 15.36 9.85 9.04
C LEU A 76 14.70 11.11 8.47
N PHE A 77 15.09 11.56 7.27
CA PHE A 77 14.41 12.66 6.58
C PHE A 77 12.95 12.31 6.24
N PHE A 78 12.69 11.10 5.73
CA PHE A 78 11.32 10.61 5.50
C PHE A 78 10.49 10.48 6.79
N GLN A 79 11.14 10.37 7.95
CA GLN A 79 10.49 10.34 9.26
C GLN A 79 10.39 11.71 9.94
N ASP A 80 10.70 12.81 9.23
CA ASP A 80 10.73 14.16 9.81
C ASP A 80 11.71 14.32 10.98
N LYS A 81 12.73 13.47 11.07
CA LYS A 81 13.72 13.47 12.17
C LYS A 81 15.01 14.21 11.84
N GLN A 82 15.34 14.37 10.55
CA GLN A 82 16.54 15.08 10.10
C GLN A 82 16.28 15.82 8.79
N GLU A 83 17.10 16.84 8.52
CA GLU A 83 17.20 17.43 7.19
C GLU A 83 18.03 16.54 6.26
N LEU A 84 17.77 16.67 4.95
CA LEU A 84 18.46 15.91 3.92
C LEU A 84 19.80 16.57 3.58
N LYS A 85 20.91 15.86 3.82
CA LYS A 85 22.26 16.46 3.82
C LYS A 85 23.08 16.17 2.57
N TYR A 86 23.07 14.93 2.10
CA TYR A 86 24.12 14.41 1.20
C TYR A 86 23.82 14.52 -0.30
N PHE A 87 22.59 14.86 -0.68
CA PHE A 87 22.13 14.90 -2.07
C PHE A 87 22.32 16.29 -2.69
N GLU A 88 22.44 16.36 -4.02
CA GLU A 88 22.45 17.61 -4.77
C GLU A 88 21.08 18.33 -4.72
N GLU A 89 21.02 19.62 -5.04
CA GLU A 89 19.78 20.41 -4.89
C GLU A 89 18.60 19.90 -5.74
N ASN A 90 18.88 19.41 -6.95
CA ASN A 90 17.87 18.78 -7.81
C ASN A 90 17.38 17.44 -7.22
N GLU A 91 18.29 16.61 -6.70
CA GLU A 91 17.95 15.34 -6.02
C GLU A 91 17.14 15.60 -4.74
N LYS A 92 17.53 16.61 -3.94
CA LYS A 92 16.78 17.06 -2.77
C LYS A 92 15.38 17.52 -3.13
N SER A 93 15.23 18.27 -4.23
CA SER A 93 13.91 18.71 -4.70
C SER A 93 13.00 17.51 -4.96
N HIS A 94 13.49 16.48 -5.64
CA HIS A 94 12.72 15.27 -5.90
C HIS A 94 12.43 14.48 -4.64
N LEU A 95 13.42 14.28 -3.77
CA LEU A 95 13.25 13.53 -2.52
C LEU A 95 12.26 14.21 -1.56
N LYS A 96 12.12 15.55 -1.61
CA LYS A 96 11.04 16.26 -0.91
C LYS A 96 9.67 15.89 -1.47
N ASP A 97 9.51 15.80 -2.80
CA ASP A 97 8.26 15.38 -3.42
C ASP A 97 7.94 13.91 -3.10
N VAL A 98 8.95 13.03 -3.12
CA VAL A 98 8.83 11.62 -2.70
C VAL A 98 8.35 11.54 -1.26
N LYS A 99 8.92 12.34 -0.34
CA LYS A 99 8.47 12.39 1.07
C LYS A 99 7.00 12.78 1.18
N VAL A 100 6.55 13.79 0.44
CA VAL A 100 5.14 14.20 0.42
C VAL A 100 4.26 13.06 -0.10
N LEU A 101 4.68 12.35 -1.15
CA LEU A 101 3.96 11.20 -1.69
C LEU A 101 3.87 10.05 -0.67
N LEU A 102 4.97 9.73 0.01
CA LEU A 102 5.00 8.71 1.07
C LEU A 102 4.06 9.07 2.22
N ASN A 103 4.06 10.33 2.65
CA ASN A 103 3.16 10.81 3.69
C ASN A 103 1.69 10.68 3.28
N LYS A 104 1.34 10.93 2.02
CA LYS A 104 -0.01 10.69 1.49
C LYS A 104 -0.38 9.20 1.57
N PHE A 105 0.49 8.30 1.11
CA PHE A 105 0.24 6.85 1.20
C PHE A 105 0.08 6.39 2.65
N PHE A 106 0.92 6.87 3.56
CA PHE A 106 0.85 6.53 4.98
C PHE A 106 -0.41 7.07 5.64
N PHE A 107 -0.81 8.30 5.34
CA PHE A 107 -2.08 8.84 5.80
C PHE A 107 -3.27 8.01 5.28
N THR A 108 -3.26 7.63 4.00
CA THR A 108 -4.30 6.76 3.42
C THR A 108 -4.33 5.40 4.10
N LEU A 109 -3.18 4.82 4.44
CA LEU A 109 -3.10 3.55 5.18
C LEU A 109 -3.76 3.66 6.55
N ASP A 110 -3.39 4.68 7.34
CA ASP A 110 -3.93 4.87 8.69
C ASP A 110 -5.43 5.16 8.66
N LEU A 111 -5.88 6.01 7.72
CA LEU A 111 -7.30 6.28 7.52
C LEU A 111 -8.06 5.01 7.11
N SER A 112 -7.51 4.20 6.21
CA SER A 112 -8.13 2.95 5.79
C SER A 112 -8.27 1.96 6.95
N LEU A 113 -7.28 1.89 7.84
CA LEU A 113 -7.33 1.05 9.03
C LEU A 113 -8.46 1.48 9.96
N ILE A 114 -8.53 2.79 10.26
CA ILE A 114 -9.59 3.36 11.08
C ILE A 114 -10.97 3.06 10.47
N LEU A 115 -11.14 3.28 9.16
CA LEU A 115 -12.41 3.06 8.48
C LEU A 115 -12.83 1.60 8.47
N VAL A 116 -11.91 0.65 8.23
CA VAL A 116 -12.22 -0.79 8.33
C VAL A 116 -12.69 -1.16 9.74
N LEU A 117 -12.02 -0.66 10.79
CA LEU A 117 -12.43 -0.90 12.17
C LEU A 117 -13.81 -0.28 12.46
N CYS A 118 -14.07 0.95 11.99
CA CYS A 118 -15.38 1.60 12.13
C CYS A 118 -16.49 0.84 11.39
N PHE A 119 -16.23 0.34 10.18
CA PHE A 119 -17.22 -0.45 9.43
C PHE A 119 -17.51 -1.77 10.12
N PHE A 120 -16.50 -2.49 10.60
CA PHE A 120 -16.73 -3.72 11.36
C PHE A 120 -17.49 -3.45 12.66
N ALA A 121 -17.12 -2.41 13.41
CA ALA A 121 -17.86 -2.00 14.60
C ALA A 121 -19.34 -1.71 14.27
N ALA A 122 -19.61 -0.95 13.21
CA ALA A 122 -20.97 -0.64 12.77
C ALA A 122 -21.75 -1.90 12.34
N LEU A 123 -21.12 -2.83 11.61
CA LEU A 123 -21.76 -4.08 11.21
C LEU A 123 -22.13 -4.96 12.42
N ILE A 124 -21.29 -5.01 13.47
CA ILE A 124 -21.63 -5.72 14.72
C ILE A 124 -22.95 -5.19 15.31
N PHE A 125 -23.18 -3.87 15.26
CA PHE A 125 -24.40 -3.25 15.80
C PHE A 125 -25.63 -3.44 14.90
N VAL A 126 -25.47 -3.43 13.58
CA VAL A 126 -26.60 -3.43 12.62
C VAL A 126 -27.04 -4.85 12.25
N GLU A 127 -26.10 -5.79 12.15
CA GLU A 127 -26.30 -7.15 11.63
C GLU A 127 -25.70 -8.25 12.53
N ARG A 128 -25.83 -8.10 13.86
CA ARG A 128 -25.23 -8.98 14.88
C ARG A 128 -25.24 -10.49 14.56
N GLU A 129 -26.39 -11.03 14.14
CA GLU A 129 -26.55 -12.47 13.86
C GLU A 129 -25.79 -12.93 12.61
N GLN A 130 -25.61 -12.04 11.61
CA GLN A 130 -24.94 -12.34 10.34
C GLN A 130 -23.49 -11.87 10.31
N PHE A 131 -23.05 -11.15 11.35
CA PHE A 131 -21.74 -10.49 11.39
C PHE A 131 -20.58 -11.44 11.09
N LEU A 132 -20.54 -12.64 11.69
CA LEU A 132 -19.44 -13.57 11.44
C LEU A 132 -19.39 -14.05 9.98
N ASP A 133 -20.54 -14.39 9.39
CA ASP A 133 -20.60 -14.77 7.98
C ASP A 133 -20.16 -13.62 7.07
N ASN A 134 -20.59 -12.39 7.37
CA ASN A 134 -20.22 -11.21 6.58
C ASN A 134 -18.77 -10.80 6.80
N PHE A 135 -18.21 -10.98 8.00
CA PHE A 135 -16.81 -10.74 8.30
C PHE A 135 -15.91 -11.59 7.40
N PHE A 136 -16.13 -12.91 7.32
CA PHE A 136 -15.32 -13.78 6.46
C PHE A 136 -15.53 -13.51 4.96
N LYS A 137 -16.75 -13.13 4.54
CA LYS A 137 -17.00 -12.67 3.17
C LYS A 137 -16.27 -11.37 2.85
N ILE A 138 -16.22 -10.41 3.77
CA ILE A 138 -15.49 -9.15 3.60
C ILE A 138 -13.99 -9.43 3.45
N LEU A 139 -13.42 -10.29 4.31
CA LEU A 139 -12.02 -10.70 4.19
C LEU A 139 -11.75 -11.36 2.84
N PHE A 140 -12.60 -12.29 2.42
CA PHE A 140 -12.45 -12.97 1.14
C PHE A 140 -12.56 -12.01 -0.05
N LEU A 141 -13.56 -11.14 -0.09
CA LEU A 141 -13.77 -10.21 -1.19
C LEU A 141 -12.70 -9.11 -1.22
N GLY A 142 -12.30 -8.57 -0.06
CA GLY A 142 -11.20 -7.61 0.01
C GLY A 142 -9.86 -8.24 -0.40
N GLY A 143 -9.63 -9.49 0.01
CA GLY A 143 -8.54 -10.33 -0.46
C GLY A 143 -8.58 -10.53 -1.98
N LEU A 144 -9.74 -10.89 -2.55
CA LEU A 144 -9.90 -11.12 -3.99
C LEU A 144 -9.72 -9.84 -4.83
N VAL A 145 -10.25 -8.70 -4.36
CA VAL A 145 -10.08 -7.39 -5.02
C VAL A 145 -8.60 -7.00 -5.01
N SER A 146 -7.94 -7.09 -3.85
CA SER A 146 -6.50 -6.79 -3.76
C SER A 146 -5.66 -7.76 -4.60
N PHE A 147 -5.95 -9.06 -4.58
CA PHE A 147 -5.31 -10.07 -5.44
C PHE A 147 -5.38 -9.65 -6.91
N SER A 148 -6.58 -9.30 -7.38
CA SER A 148 -6.81 -8.91 -8.77
C SER A 148 -5.97 -7.68 -9.16
N LEU A 149 -5.93 -6.67 -8.29
CA LEU A 149 -5.11 -5.47 -8.51
C LEU A 149 -3.61 -5.78 -8.48
N ILE A 150 -3.15 -6.65 -7.59
CA ILE A 150 -1.75 -7.11 -7.51
C ILE A 150 -1.33 -7.80 -8.81
N ILE A 151 -2.18 -8.67 -9.37
CA ILE A 151 -1.90 -9.32 -10.66
C ILE A 151 -1.82 -8.30 -11.79
N LEU A 152 -2.70 -7.29 -11.82
CA LEU A 152 -2.64 -6.22 -12.83
C LEU A 152 -1.34 -5.42 -12.72
N ILE A 153 -0.92 -5.04 -11.50
CA ILE A 153 0.34 -4.32 -11.28
C ILE A 153 1.55 -5.20 -11.65
N PHE A 154 1.51 -6.50 -11.33
CA PHE A 154 2.54 -7.44 -11.73
C PHE A 154 2.67 -7.54 -13.25
N LEU A 155 1.55 -7.65 -13.98
CA LEU A 155 1.55 -7.68 -15.45
C LEU A 155 2.11 -6.38 -16.03
N ALA A 156 1.75 -5.21 -15.49
CA ALA A 156 2.34 -3.94 -15.88
C ALA A 156 3.88 -3.95 -15.65
N SER A 157 4.33 -4.46 -14.51
CA SER A 157 5.75 -4.51 -14.13
C SER A 157 6.63 -5.35 -15.07
N LEU A 158 6.04 -6.20 -15.92
CA LEU A 158 6.79 -6.94 -16.96
C LEU A 158 7.48 -5.99 -17.94
N ASN A 159 6.88 -4.83 -18.22
CA ASN A 159 7.55 -3.70 -18.84
C ASN A 159 7.89 -2.65 -17.77
N PHE A 160 8.95 -2.94 -17.00
CA PHE A 160 9.35 -2.12 -15.87
C PHE A 160 9.67 -0.68 -16.28
N SER A 161 10.35 -0.45 -17.41
CA SER A 161 10.70 0.90 -17.86
C SER A 161 9.46 1.75 -18.12
N MET A 162 8.45 1.20 -18.81
CA MET A 162 7.17 1.90 -19.05
C MET A 162 6.42 2.14 -17.74
N THR A 163 6.38 1.15 -16.85
CA THR A 163 5.72 1.28 -15.55
C THR A 163 6.40 2.33 -14.67
N PHE A 164 7.73 2.35 -14.63
CA PHE A 164 8.52 3.31 -13.87
C PHE A 164 8.30 4.72 -14.40
N GLN A 165 8.34 4.92 -15.73
CA GLN A 165 8.06 6.22 -16.34
C GLN A 165 6.62 6.69 -16.06
N GLY A 166 5.62 5.84 -16.29
CA GLY A 166 4.22 6.19 -16.06
C GLY A 166 3.92 6.53 -14.59
N PHE A 167 4.54 5.82 -13.65
CA PHE A 167 4.48 6.18 -12.23
C PHE A 167 5.00 7.61 -11.99
N HIS A 168 6.15 7.94 -12.57
CA HIS A 168 6.74 9.26 -12.36
C HIS A 168 5.97 10.38 -13.04
N GLU A 169 5.42 10.15 -14.23
CA GLU A 169 4.56 11.12 -14.93
C GLU A 169 3.28 11.44 -14.14
N VAL A 170 2.69 10.44 -13.48
CA VAL A 170 1.47 10.61 -12.66
C VAL A 170 1.77 11.35 -11.35
N PHE A 171 2.84 10.98 -10.65
CA PHE A 171 3.10 11.49 -9.30
C PHE A 171 4.06 12.69 -9.24
N PHE A 172 4.84 12.92 -10.30
CA PHE A 172 5.80 14.01 -10.43
C PHE A 172 5.64 14.73 -11.78
N PRO A 173 4.45 15.28 -12.10
CA PRO A 173 4.16 15.93 -13.39
C PRO A 173 5.06 17.15 -13.70
N GLN A 174 5.74 17.70 -12.70
CA GLN A 174 6.75 18.74 -12.83
C GLN A 174 8.07 18.27 -13.47
N GLY A 175 8.28 16.97 -13.63
CA GLY A 175 9.42 16.41 -14.38
C GLY A 175 10.75 16.38 -13.64
N ASN A 176 10.79 16.62 -12.33
CA ASN A 176 12.04 16.71 -11.55
C ASN A 176 12.60 15.35 -11.07
N TYR A 177 12.41 14.27 -11.83
CA TYR A 177 12.77 12.90 -11.44
C TYR A 177 13.83 12.24 -12.32
N THR A 178 14.46 12.98 -13.22
CA THR A 178 15.54 12.49 -14.08
C THR A 178 16.88 13.01 -13.61
N PHE A 179 17.87 12.12 -13.49
CA PHE A 179 19.20 12.43 -12.95
C PHE A 179 20.30 11.82 -13.83
N SER A 180 21.51 12.34 -13.68
CA SER A 180 22.71 11.77 -14.30
C SER A 180 23.00 10.37 -13.72
N GLU A 181 23.59 9.48 -14.52
CA GLU A 181 23.96 8.13 -14.07
C GLU A 181 24.99 8.14 -12.93
N VAL A 182 25.79 9.21 -12.83
CA VAL A 182 26.77 9.40 -11.75
C VAL A 182 26.21 10.14 -10.54
N SER A 183 24.91 10.45 -10.51
CA SER A 183 24.30 11.10 -9.35
C SER A 183 24.28 10.14 -8.15
N LEU A 184 24.29 10.70 -6.93
CA LEU A 184 24.27 9.89 -5.70
C LEU A 184 22.98 9.08 -5.60
N LEU A 185 21.84 9.67 -5.98
CA LEU A 185 20.54 9.03 -5.97
C LEU A 185 20.51 7.80 -6.91
N ILE A 186 21.01 7.92 -8.14
CA ILE A 186 21.05 6.80 -9.09
C ILE A 186 22.09 5.75 -8.65
N THR A 187 23.19 6.19 -8.06
CA THR A 187 24.21 5.29 -7.49
C THR A 187 23.64 4.42 -6.38
N LEU A 188 22.84 5.00 -5.47
CA LEU A 188 22.22 4.27 -4.35
C LEU A 188 21.00 3.45 -4.80
N PHE A 189 20.18 4.00 -5.69
CA PHE A 189 18.90 3.42 -6.09
C PHE A 189 18.84 3.26 -7.62
N PRO A 190 19.63 2.33 -8.21
CA PRO A 190 19.56 2.05 -9.63
C PRO A 190 18.19 1.49 -10.02
N ALA A 191 17.85 1.49 -11.31
CA ALA A 191 16.55 0.98 -11.78
C ALA A 191 16.24 -0.46 -11.30
N ALA A 192 17.27 -1.30 -11.16
CA ALA A 192 17.15 -2.66 -10.64
C ALA A 192 16.68 -2.70 -9.16
N PHE A 193 17.11 -1.75 -8.33
CA PHE A 193 16.61 -1.58 -6.96
C PHE A 193 15.09 -1.38 -6.95
N PHE A 194 14.59 -0.46 -7.77
CA PHE A 194 13.15 -0.14 -7.80
C PHE A 194 12.31 -1.30 -8.37
N LYS A 195 12.85 -2.06 -9.33
CA LYS A 195 12.20 -3.27 -9.83
C LYS A 195 12.06 -4.32 -8.74
N ASP A 196 13.15 -4.60 -8.01
CA ASP A 196 13.14 -5.53 -6.89
C ASP A 196 12.23 -5.05 -5.76
N PHE A 197 12.22 -3.75 -5.49
CA PHE A 197 11.36 -3.12 -4.48
C PHE A 197 9.88 -3.34 -4.80
N LEU A 198 9.48 -3.07 -6.06
CA LEU A 198 8.13 -3.32 -6.54
C LEU A 198 7.76 -4.80 -6.43
N LEU A 199 8.62 -5.72 -6.88
CA LEU A 199 8.35 -7.15 -6.79
C LEU A 199 8.23 -7.63 -5.34
N LYS A 200 9.07 -7.12 -4.43
CA LYS A 200 8.98 -7.43 -3.00
C LYS A 200 7.66 -6.94 -2.40
N MET A 201 7.23 -5.72 -2.75
CA MET A 201 5.93 -5.19 -2.34
C MET A 201 4.78 -6.09 -2.82
N LEU A 202 4.78 -6.47 -4.09
CA LEU A 202 3.74 -7.33 -4.67
C LEU A 202 3.70 -8.70 -4.00
N LEU A 203 4.85 -9.30 -3.70
CA LEU A 203 4.93 -10.59 -3.02
C LEU A 203 4.37 -10.55 -1.58
N VAL A 204 4.69 -9.49 -0.83
CA VAL A 204 4.14 -9.31 0.53
C VAL A 204 2.64 -9.03 0.46
N ALA A 205 2.20 -8.16 -0.46
CA ALA A 205 0.78 -7.87 -0.68
C ALA A 205 -0.01 -9.15 -1.03
N LEU A 206 0.55 -9.96 -1.93
CA LEU A 206 -0.04 -11.24 -2.36
C LEU A 206 -0.18 -12.21 -1.19
N SER A 207 0.84 -12.28 -0.33
CA SER A 207 0.82 -13.16 0.83
C SER A 207 -0.27 -12.76 1.83
N ILE A 208 -0.44 -11.45 2.09
CA ILE A 208 -1.50 -10.92 2.96
C ILE A 208 -2.88 -11.17 2.34
N SER A 209 -3.02 -10.87 1.04
CA SER A 209 -4.25 -11.09 0.26
C SER A 209 -4.71 -12.56 0.33
N MET A 210 -3.80 -13.51 0.09
CA MET A 210 -4.10 -14.94 0.24
C MET A 210 -4.50 -15.31 1.66
N GLY A 211 -3.82 -14.76 2.67
CA GLY A 211 -4.16 -14.96 4.09
C GLY A 211 -5.60 -14.55 4.42
N PHE A 212 -6.12 -13.48 3.82
CA PHE A 212 -7.51 -13.04 4.00
C PHE A 212 -8.53 -13.94 3.28
N MET A 213 -8.14 -14.62 2.19
CA MET A 213 -9.05 -15.48 1.44
C MET A 213 -9.24 -16.87 2.06
N VAL A 214 -8.21 -17.41 2.74
CA VAL A 214 -8.21 -18.79 3.28
C VAL A 214 -9.36 -19.09 4.25
N PRO A 215 -9.71 -18.23 5.23
CA PRO A 215 -10.75 -18.55 6.22
C PRO A 215 -12.10 -18.90 5.59
N GLN A 216 -12.57 -18.13 4.60
CA GLN A 216 -13.85 -18.39 3.92
C GLN A 216 -13.81 -19.69 3.11
N LEU A 217 -12.69 -20.02 2.48
CA LEU A 217 -12.52 -21.26 1.72
C LEU A 217 -12.58 -22.49 2.63
N LEU A 218 -12.07 -22.39 3.86
CA LEU A 218 -12.17 -23.46 4.85
C LEU A 218 -13.61 -23.62 5.34
N LEU A 219 -14.31 -22.53 5.65
CA LEU A 219 -15.72 -22.60 6.07
C LEU A 219 -16.62 -23.26 5.01
N ASN A 220 -16.37 -22.98 3.74
CA ASN A 220 -17.13 -23.59 2.63
C ASN A 220 -16.88 -25.09 2.47
N LYS A 221 -15.77 -25.65 3.00
CA LYS A 221 -15.51 -27.10 2.97
C LYS A 221 -16.29 -27.89 4.03
N PHE A 222 -16.78 -27.21 5.07
CA PHE A 222 -17.48 -27.81 6.20
C PHE A 222 -19.00 -27.54 6.19
N LYS A 223 -19.51 -26.89 5.14
CA LYS A 223 -20.94 -26.74 4.85
C LYS A 223 -21.32 -27.72 3.74
#